data_AF-A0A7J4GY43-F1
#
_entry.id   AF-A0A7J4GY43-F1
#
_cell.length_a   1.000
_cell.length_b   1.000
_cell.length_c   1.000
_cell.angle_alpha   90.00
_cell.angle_beta   90.00
_cell.angle_gamma   90.00
#
_symmetry.space_group_name_H-M   'P 1'
#
loop_
_entity.id
_entity.type
_entity.pdbx_description
1 polymer ?
#
loop_
_entity_poly.entity_id
_entity_poly.type
_entity_poly.pdbx_seq_one_letter_code
_entity_poly.pdbx_strand_id
1 'polypeptide(L)'
;MQPVNLALVAIQDEIRTAFSWPLEDDLESAHNLSQACENPRFEMKLSGMVTVVGAAADAGVISSNPIIAADGALGACADLSRVILVVSDADGEPYLDRAIEAKIPICLHAHGDNQANWGAALRRWPSDHPIILTHQTPLEIENMFNPGGFTDGDRAVCIAFALGAKEVELVGFDTKKVGQWSGNTNPEGKIIKLQWMERVLSILGLEV
;
A
#
# COMPACT_ATOMS: atom_id res chain seq x y z
N MET A 1 3.70 13.80 1.97
CA MET A 1 3.06 12.81 2.86
C MET A 1 4.10 12.37 3.89
N GLN A 2 3.85 12.57 5.18
CA GLN A 2 4.79 12.26 6.28
C GLN A 2 4.13 11.26 7.25
N PRO A 3 4.89 10.40 7.94
CA PRO A 3 4.30 9.46 8.87
C PRO A 3 3.66 10.21 10.04
N VAL A 4 2.46 9.79 10.45
CA VAL A 4 1.75 10.41 11.59
C VAL A 4 2.37 10.05 12.95
N ASN A 5 3.21 9.00 12.97
CA ASN A 5 3.99 8.58 14.12
C ASN A 5 5.32 7.98 13.63
N LEU A 6 6.46 8.44 14.16
CA LEU A 6 7.79 7.95 13.77
C LEU A 6 8.00 6.45 14.06
N ALA A 7 7.24 5.88 15.00
CA ALA A 7 7.25 4.44 15.26
C ALA A 7 6.82 3.62 14.02
N LEU A 8 6.02 4.19 13.11
CA LEU A 8 5.59 3.53 11.87
C LEU A 8 6.73 3.38 10.85
N VAL A 9 7.76 4.21 10.95
CA VAL A 9 9.00 4.07 10.16
C VAL A 9 9.98 3.16 10.90
N ALA A 10 10.14 3.35 12.21
CA ALA A 10 11.05 2.53 13.03
C ALA A 10 10.73 1.02 12.97
N ILE A 11 9.45 0.65 12.95
CA ILE A 11 9.03 -0.76 12.87
C ILE A 11 9.46 -1.43 11.55
N GLN A 12 9.71 -0.68 10.48
CA GLN A 12 10.17 -1.25 9.21
C GLN A 12 11.56 -1.87 9.34
N ASP A 13 12.46 -1.31 10.16
CA ASP A 13 13.77 -1.89 10.47
C ASP A 13 13.65 -3.17 11.31
N GLU A 14 12.70 -3.21 12.25
CA GLU A 14 12.40 -4.43 13.01
C GLU A 14 11.92 -5.56 12.09
N ILE A 15 11.03 -5.22 11.15
CA ILE A 15 10.49 -6.19 10.19
C ILE A 15 11.60 -6.69 9.27
N ARG A 16 12.39 -5.79 8.66
CA ARG A 16 13.56 -6.17 7.85
C ARG A 16 14.47 -7.13 8.60
N THR A 17 14.81 -6.80 9.84
CA THR A 17 15.64 -7.65 10.70
C THR A 17 15.02 -9.03 10.92
N ALA A 18 13.72 -9.09 11.22
CA ALA A 18 13.01 -10.34 11.48
C ALA A 18 12.98 -11.28 10.27
N PHE A 19 12.93 -10.73 9.05
CA PHE A 19 12.95 -11.51 7.81
C PHE A 19 14.35 -11.64 7.18
N SER A 20 15.37 -11.05 7.80
CA SER A 20 16.74 -10.96 7.24
C SER A 20 16.77 -10.27 5.87
N TRP A 21 15.92 -9.26 5.67
CA TRP A 21 15.92 -8.44 4.44
C TRP A 21 16.90 -7.27 4.55
N PRO A 22 17.83 -7.12 3.60
CA PRO A 22 18.77 -6.00 3.57
C PRO A 22 18.05 -4.67 3.36
N LEU A 23 18.55 -3.61 4.01
CA LEU A 23 18.07 -2.24 3.75
C LEU A 23 18.50 -1.76 2.36
N GLU A 24 19.63 -2.24 1.89
CA GLU A 24 20.23 -1.90 0.61
C GLU A 24 19.29 -2.23 -0.56
N ASP A 25 18.56 -3.35 -0.47
CA ASP A 25 17.62 -3.78 -1.50
C ASP A 25 16.44 -2.78 -1.60
N ASP A 26 15.87 -2.37 -0.46
CA ASP A 26 14.80 -1.36 -0.41
C ASP A 26 15.29 0.00 -0.97
N LEU A 27 16.53 0.40 -0.64
CA LEU A 27 17.15 1.63 -1.15
C LEU A 27 17.37 1.60 -2.65
N GLU A 28 17.90 0.49 -3.18
CA GLU A 28 18.13 0.31 -4.61
C GLU A 28 16.80 0.38 -5.38
N SER A 29 15.78 -0.37 -4.93
CA SER A 29 14.46 -0.37 -5.55
C SER A 29 13.83 1.03 -5.54
N ALA A 30 13.93 1.76 -4.43
CA ALA A 30 13.38 3.10 -4.31
C ALA A 30 14.07 4.11 -5.24
N HIS A 31 15.41 4.09 -5.30
CA HIS A 31 16.15 4.94 -6.23
C HIS A 31 15.83 4.62 -7.70
N ASN A 32 15.78 3.34 -8.05
CA ASN A 32 15.47 2.91 -9.41
C ASN A 32 14.04 3.29 -9.81
N LEU A 33 13.06 3.11 -8.91
CA LEU A 33 11.68 3.52 -9.17
C LEU A 33 11.56 5.04 -9.33
N SER A 34 12.20 5.83 -8.47
CA SER A 34 12.20 7.29 -8.55
C SER A 34 12.77 7.80 -9.89
N GLN A 35 13.80 7.15 -10.40
CA GLN A 35 14.40 7.49 -11.70
C GLN A 35 13.57 7.03 -12.91
N ALA A 36 12.90 5.88 -12.79
CA ALA A 36 12.14 5.28 -13.91
C ALA A 36 10.72 5.83 -14.07
N CYS A 37 10.11 6.34 -12.99
CA CYS A 37 8.74 6.83 -13.02
C CYS A 37 8.65 8.25 -13.57
N GLU A 38 8.21 8.38 -14.83
CA GLU A 38 7.99 9.66 -15.51
C GLU A 38 6.52 10.15 -15.39
N ASN A 39 5.67 9.38 -14.73
CA ASN A 39 4.25 9.68 -14.58
C ASN A 39 3.99 11.00 -13.82
N PRO A 40 2.87 11.68 -14.11
CA PRO A 40 2.53 12.91 -13.43
C PRO A 40 2.39 12.70 -11.93
N ARG A 41 3.02 13.60 -11.18
CA ARG A 41 2.91 13.65 -9.73
C ARG A 41 1.47 13.92 -9.34
N PHE A 42 0.99 13.14 -8.39
CA PHE A 42 -0.35 13.28 -7.85
C PHE A 42 -0.28 13.73 -6.39
N GLU A 43 -1.11 14.70 -6.03
CA GLU A 43 -1.27 15.16 -4.65
C GLU A 43 -2.73 15.02 -4.24
N MET A 44 -2.95 14.53 -3.02
CA MET A 44 -4.27 14.33 -2.45
C MET A 44 -4.26 14.81 -1.00
N LYS A 45 -5.43 15.26 -0.52
CA LYS A 45 -5.69 15.47 0.90
C LYS A 45 -7.05 14.88 1.25
N LEU A 46 -7.12 14.28 2.43
CA LEU A 46 -8.31 13.71 3.03
C LEU A 46 -8.71 14.59 4.22
N SER A 47 -9.99 14.55 4.59
CA SER A 47 -10.51 15.41 5.68
C SER A 47 -11.59 14.77 6.54
N GLY A 48 -11.90 13.50 6.30
CA GLY A 48 -13.00 12.78 6.96
C GLY A 48 -12.66 11.31 7.17
N MET A 49 -13.70 10.51 7.34
CA MET A 49 -13.60 9.05 7.44
C MET A 49 -13.31 8.46 6.05
N VAL A 50 -12.44 7.45 6.02
CA VAL A 50 -12.11 6.66 4.83
C VAL A 50 -12.24 5.18 5.15
N THR A 51 -12.73 4.39 4.20
CA THR A 51 -12.71 2.94 4.31
C THR A 51 -11.45 2.41 3.66
N VAL A 52 -10.66 1.62 4.39
CA VAL A 52 -9.51 0.90 3.83
C VAL A 52 -9.91 -0.56 3.63
N VAL A 53 -9.75 -1.07 2.41
CA VAL A 53 -10.11 -2.44 2.03
C VAL A 53 -8.84 -3.27 1.89
N GLY A 54 -8.68 -4.23 2.79
CA GLY A 54 -7.58 -5.19 2.86
C GLY A 54 -7.90 -6.52 2.19
N ALA A 55 -6.87 -7.36 2.07
CA ALA A 55 -6.92 -8.57 1.25
C ALA A 55 -7.86 -9.68 1.76
N ALA A 56 -8.32 -9.62 3.01
CA ALA A 56 -9.27 -10.60 3.57
C ALA A 56 -10.74 -10.18 3.40
N ALA A 57 -11.02 -9.10 2.68
CA ALA A 57 -12.39 -8.63 2.46
C ALA A 57 -13.22 -9.65 1.68
N ASP A 58 -14.50 -9.77 2.02
CA ASP A 58 -15.46 -10.50 1.19
C ASP A 58 -15.70 -9.74 -0.13
N ALA A 59 -16.08 -10.47 -1.19
CA ALA A 59 -16.44 -9.82 -2.45
C ALA A 59 -17.72 -8.99 -2.30
N GLY A 60 -17.79 -7.84 -2.97
CA GLY A 60 -18.97 -6.99 -2.96
C GLY A 60 -18.97 -5.96 -1.84
N VAL A 61 -17.80 -5.49 -1.38
CA VAL A 61 -17.68 -4.41 -0.40
C VAL A 61 -18.36 -3.16 -0.94
N ILE A 62 -19.25 -2.59 -0.12
CA ILE A 62 -19.94 -1.32 -0.36
C ILE A 62 -19.63 -0.42 0.83
N SER A 63 -19.18 0.81 0.56
CA SER A 63 -19.01 1.84 1.58
C SER A 63 -19.64 3.16 1.15
N SER A 64 -20.11 3.92 2.14
CA SER A 64 -20.56 5.30 1.95
C SER A 64 -19.40 6.31 2.00
N ASN A 65 -18.24 5.91 2.52
CA ASN A 65 -17.03 6.70 2.59
C ASN A 65 -16.17 6.52 1.32
N PRO A 66 -15.23 7.44 1.03
CA PRO A 66 -14.17 7.18 0.06
C PRO A 66 -13.37 5.93 0.45
N ILE A 67 -12.98 5.13 -0.55
CA ILE A 67 -12.26 3.87 -0.37
C ILE A 67 -10.79 4.02 -0.78
N ILE A 68 -9.88 3.51 0.04
CA ILE A 68 -8.51 3.17 -0.37
C ILE A 68 -8.41 1.65 -0.40
N ALA A 69 -8.05 1.09 -1.55
CA ALA A 69 -7.90 -0.36 -1.70
C ALA A 69 -6.42 -0.76 -1.65
N ALA A 70 -6.11 -1.82 -0.90
CA ALA A 70 -4.78 -2.40 -0.87
C ALA A 70 -4.64 -3.44 -2.00
N ASP A 71 -3.87 -3.07 -3.03
CA ASP A 71 -3.43 -3.95 -4.10
C ASP A 71 -4.59 -4.77 -4.72
N GLY A 72 -4.52 -6.10 -4.70
CA GLY A 72 -5.56 -6.98 -5.22
C GLY A 72 -6.92 -6.86 -4.51
N ALA A 73 -6.99 -6.25 -3.32
CA ALA A 73 -8.24 -6.03 -2.59
C ALA A 73 -9.20 -5.07 -3.32
N LEU A 74 -8.73 -4.37 -4.36
CA LEU A 74 -9.62 -3.68 -5.30
C LEU A 74 -10.68 -4.64 -5.90
N GLY A 75 -10.32 -5.92 -6.08
CA GLY A 75 -11.23 -6.97 -6.53
C GLY A 75 -12.48 -7.14 -5.66
N ALA A 76 -12.38 -6.81 -4.38
CA ALA A 76 -13.48 -6.89 -3.42
C ALA A 76 -14.50 -5.76 -3.58
N CYS A 77 -14.10 -4.61 -4.14
CA CYS A 77 -14.93 -3.40 -4.21
C CYS A 77 -16.04 -3.54 -5.26
N ALA A 78 -17.30 -3.40 -4.82
CA ALA A 78 -18.46 -3.47 -5.72
C ALA A 78 -18.58 -2.23 -6.63
N ASP A 79 -18.22 -1.05 -6.11
CA ASP A 79 -18.34 0.23 -6.78
C ASP A 79 -16.98 0.93 -6.83
N LEU A 80 -16.32 0.86 -7.99
CA LEU A 80 -15.02 1.48 -8.21
C LEU A 80 -15.07 3.02 -8.18
N SER A 81 -16.24 3.65 -8.37
CA SER A 81 -16.35 5.11 -8.31
C SER A 81 -16.12 5.69 -6.91
N ARG A 82 -16.18 4.83 -5.88
CA ARG A 82 -15.86 5.17 -4.49
C ARG A 82 -14.38 4.99 -4.17
N VAL A 83 -13.64 4.25 -4.98
CA VAL A 83 -12.21 4.01 -4.77
C VAL A 83 -11.44 5.23 -5.26
N ILE A 84 -10.77 5.90 -4.33
CA ILE A 84 -10.06 7.16 -4.59
C ILE A 84 -8.55 6.96 -4.73
N LEU A 85 -8.03 5.81 -4.28
CA LEU A 85 -6.62 5.46 -4.33
C LEU A 85 -6.46 3.94 -4.25
N VAL A 86 -5.50 3.39 -4.98
CA VAL A 86 -5.00 2.02 -4.78
C VAL A 86 -3.57 2.08 -4.26
N VAL A 87 -3.23 1.32 -3.24
CA VAL A 87 -1.87 1.20 -2.69
C VAL A 87 -1.31 -0.15 -3.08
N SER A 88 -0.17 -0.20 -3.75
CA SER A 88 0.32 -1.45 -4.33
C SER A 88 1.84 -1.44 -4.55
N ASP A 89 2.46 -2.61 -4.44
CA ASP A 89 3.83 -2.92 -4.84
C ASP A 89 3.92 -3.44 -6.30
N ALA A 90 2.81 -3.34 -7.05
CA ALA A 90 2.59 -3.78 -8.41
C ALA A 90 2.53 -5.32 -8.63
N ASP A 91 2.06 -6.09 -7.64
CA ASP A 91 1.83 -7.55 -7.80
C ASP A 91 0.35 -8.01 -7.81
N GLY A 92 -0.59 -7.07 -7.70
CA GLY A 92 -2.05 -7.31 -7.61
C GLY A 92 -2.81 -7.52 -8.91
N GLU A 93 -2.17 -7.96 -10.00
CA GLU A 93 -2.90 -8.28 -11.24
C GLU A 93 -3.97 -9.39 -11.06
N PRO A 94 -5.08 -9.34 -11.81
CA PRO A 94 -5.43 -8.36 -12.86
C PRO A 94 -6.11 -7.10 -12.32
N TYR A 95 -6.20 -6.92 -10.99
CA TYR A 95 -7.01 -5.85 -10.41
C TYR A 95 -6.40 -4.47 -10.64
N LEU A 96 -5.07 -4.36 -10.69
CA LEU A 96 -4.41 -3.10 -11.04
C LEU A 96 -4.84 -2.60 -12.42
N ASP A 97 -5.08 -3.47 -13.39
CA ASP A 97 -5.53 -3.07 -14.74
C ASP A 97 -6.90 -2.38 -14.68
N ARG A 98 -7.79 -2.87 -13.81
CA ARG A 98 -9.10 -2.25 -13.55
C ARG A 98 -8.95 -0.86 -12.92
N ALA A 99 -7.97 -0.65 -12.05
CA ALA A 99 -7.68 0.68 -11.49
C ALA A 99 -7.24 1.66 -12.57
N ILE A 100 -6.35 1.21 -13.47
CA ILE A 100 -5.88 2.01 -14.61
C ILE A 100 -7.03 2.37 -15.55
N GLU A 101 -7.86 1.40 -15.93
CA GLU A 101 -9.04 1.61 -16.79
C GLU A 101 -10.04 2.59 -16.15
N ALA A 102 -10.25 2.49 -14.84
CA ALA A 102 -11.11 3.39 -14.06
C ALA A 102 -10.45 4.75 -13.76
N LYS A 103 -9.18 4.96 -14.14
CA LYS A 103 -8.38 6.17 -13.87
C LYS A 103 -8.24 6.48 -12.37
N ILE A 104 -8.21 5.44 -11.54
CA ILE A 104 -7.97 5.57 -10.10
C ILE A 104 -6.46 5.72 -9.89
N PRO A 105 -5.99 6.78 -9.20
CA PRO A 105 -4.57 6.96 -8.91
C PRO A 105 -3.96 5.77 -8.15
N ILE A 106 -2.69 5.49 -8.43
CA ILE A 106 -1.91 4.45 -7.75
C ILE A 106 -0.88 5.09 -6.83
N CYS A 107 -0.87 4.67 -5.56
CA CYS A 107 0.26 4.86 -4.67
C CYS A 107 1.18 3.64 -4.82
N LEU A 108 2.19 3.78 -5.69
CA LEU A 108 3.11 2.72 -6.05
C LEU A 108 4.26 2.65 -5.03
N HIS A 109 4.58 1.45 -4.58
CA HIS A 109 5.60 1.21 -3.57
C HIS A 109 6.83 0.51 -4.14
N ALA A 110 8.03 0.99 -3.77
CA ALA A 110 9.28 0.28 -3.98
C ALA A 110 9.69 -0.48 -2.71
N HIS A 111 9.97 -1.78 -2.85
CA HIS A 111 10.67 -2.60 -1.86
C HIS A 111 11.70 -3.52 -2.51
N GLY A 112 12.50 -4.22 -1.71
CA GLY A 112 13.72 -4.88 -2.18
C GLY A 112 13.63 -5.78 -3.41
N ASP A 113 12.55 -6.54 -3.55
CA ASP A 113 12.42 -7.60 -4.57
C ASP A 113 11.39 -7.31 -5.68
N ASN A 114 10.74 -6.14 -5.71
CA ASN A 114 9.67 -5.86 -6.68
C ASN A 114 10.07 -5.06 -7.93
N GLN A 115 11.37 -4.89 -8.20
CA GLN A 115 11.84 -4.11 -9.36
C GLN A 115 11.31 -4.60 -10.70
N ALA A 116 11.19 -5.92 -10.86
CA ALA A 116 10.61 -6.50 -12.06
C ALA A 116 9.11 -6.16 -12.20
N ASN A 117 8.37 -6.17 -11.09
CA ASN A 117 6.93 -5.93 -11.03
C ASN A 117 6.60 -4.47 -11.37
N TRP A 118 7.13 -3.51 -10.59
CA TRP A 118 6.88 -2.10 -10.87
C TRP A 118 7.46 -1.66 -12.22
N GLY A 119 8.58 -2.25 -12.66
CA GLY A 119 9.15 -1.96 -13.97
C GLY A 119 8.26 -2.43 -15.12
N ALA A 120 7.60 -3.58 -14.99
CA ALA A 120 6.62 -4.06 -15.95
C ALA A 120 5.34 -3.22 -15.93
N ALA A 121 4.86 -2.84 -14.75
CA ALA A 121 3.71 -1.97 -14.58
C ALA A 121 3.92 -0.60 -15.25
N LEU A 122 5.02 0.10 -14.97
CA LEU A 122 5.33 1.41 -15.58
C LEU A 122 5.41 1.36 -17.11
N ARG A 123 5.93 0.28 -17.70
CA ARG A 123 5.97 0.12 -19.17
C ARG A 123 4.59 -0.07 -19.79
N ARG A 124 3.62 -0.55 -19.01
CA ARG A 124 2.30 -0.96 -19.47
C ARG A 124 1.24 0.11 -19.18
N TRP A 125 1.38 0.85 -18.08
CA TRP A 125 0.46 1.90 -17.69
C TRP A 125 0.62 3.14 -18.59
N PRO A 126 -0.47 3.90 -18.82
CA PRO A 126 -0.37 5.18 -19.52
C PRO A 126 0.61 6.14 -18.83
N SER A 127 1.42 6.84 -19.62
CA SER A 127 2.41 7.80 -19.09
C SER A 127 1.78 8.99 -18.37
N ASP A 128 0.49 9.26 -18.61
CA ASP A 128 -0.28 10.31 -17.94
C ASP A 128 -1.09 9.80 -16.74
N HIS A 129 -0.97 8.52 -16.37
CA HIS A 129 -1.66 7.98 -15.22
C HIS A 129 -1.08 8.57 -13.91
N PRO A 130 -1.90 9.09 -12.98
CA PRO A 130 -1.42 9.73 -11.76
C PRO A 130 -0.82 8.73 -10.77
N ILE A 131 0.41 8.99 -10.32
CA ILE A 131 1.14 8.11 -9.38
C ILE A 131 1.68 8.91 -8.19
N ILE A 132 1.57 8.31 -6.99
CA ILE A 132 2.31 8.70 -5.78
C ILE A 132 3.38 7.63 -5.54
N LEU A 133 4.64 8.03 -5.35
CA LEU A 133 5.71 7.09 -5.05
C LEU A 133 5.94 6.96 -3.55
N THR A 134 6.03 5.72 -3.06
CA THR A 134 6.36 5.41 -1.67
C THR A 134 7.50 4.40 -1.55
N HIS A 135 8.16 4.42 -0.40
CA HIS A 135 9.26 3.54 -0.05
C HIS A 135 9.25 3.27 1.47
N GLN A 136 10.13 2.41 1.95
CA GLN A 136 10.20 2.00 3.37
C GLN A 136 11.61 2.13 3.97
N THR A 137 12.39 3.10 3.52
CA THR A 137 13.77 3.35 3.96
C THR A 137 13.83 4.50 4.98
N PRO A 138 14.83 4.55 5.88
CA PRO A 138 14.98 5.64 6.85
C PRO A 138 15.54 6.93 6.21
N LEU A 139 16.05 6.86 4.98
CA LEU A 139 16.59 7.99 4.24
C LEU A 139 15.49 8.75 3.50
N GLU A 140 15.64 10.07 3.42
CA GLU A 140 14.82 10.89 2.53
C GLU A 140 15.21 10.64 1.07
N ILE A 141 14.22 10.31 0.24
CA ILE A 141 14.39 10.14 -1.20
C ILE A 141 13.53 11.19 -1.90
N GLU A 142 14.15 11.96 -2.78
CA GLU A 142 13.47 13.05 -3.47
C GLU A 142 12.23 12.52 -4.20
N ASN A 143 11.09 13.20 -4.00
CA ASN A 143 9.81 12.91 -4.65
C ASN A 143 9.19 11.54 -4.30
N MET A 144 9.67 10.89 -3.24
CA MET A 144 9.04 9.72 -2.66
C MET A 144 8.66 9.98 -1.19
N PHE A 145 7.77 9.16 -0.65
CA PHE A 145 7.30 9.28 0.73
C PHE A 145 7.41 7.96 1.49
N ASN A 146 7.78 8.03 2.77
CA ASN A 146 7.66 6.92 3.70
C ASN A 146 6.57 7.23 4.75
N PRO A 147 5.31 6.84 4.51
CA PRO A 147 4.23 7.03 5.47
C PRO A 147 4.26 6.02 6.63
N GLY A 148 5.11 5.00 6.54
CA GLY A 148 5.08 3.82 7.41
C GLY A 148 4.31 2.64 6.79
N GLY A 149 4.14 1.59 7.58
CA GLY A 149 3.57 0.32 7.13
C GLY A 149 4.58 -0.55 6.35
N PHE A 150 4.19 -1.79 6.11
CA PHE A 150 5.01 -2.84 5.53
C PHE A 150 4.25 -3.72 4.53
N THR A 151 2.99 -4.05 4.80
CA THR A 151 2.11 -4.72 3.83
C THR A 151 1.22 -3.69 3.14
N ASP A 152 0.70 -3.97 1.94
CA ASP A 152 -0.15 -2.97 1.26
C ASP A 152 -1.38 -2.58 2.09
N GLY A 153 -1.91 -3.52 2.89
CA GLY A 153 -3.02 -3.28 3.81
C GLY A 153 -2.68 -2.24 4.89
N ASP A 154 -1.71 -2.52 5.75
CA ASP A 154 -1.33 -1.56 6.81
C ASP A 154 -0.73 -0.25 6.25
N ARG A 155 -0.04 -0.32 5.10
CA ARG A 155 0.49 0.83 4.39
C ARG A 155 -0.63 1.72 3.88
N ALA A 156 -1.72 1.14 3.38
CA ALA A 156 -2.90 1.90 2.98
C ALA A 156 -3.52 2.67 4.15
N VAL A 157 -3.53 2.09 5.35
CA VAL A 157 -3.98 2.78 6.57
C VAL A 157 -3.02 3.91 6.94
N CYS A 158 -1.70 3.66 6.91
CA CYS A 158 -0.68 4.69 7.17
C CYS A 158 -0.81 5.87 6.19
N ILE A 159 -0.98 5.58 4.90
CA ILE A 159 -1.22 6.55 3.83
C ILE A 159 -2.49 7.35 4.09
N ALA A 160 -3.60 6.70 4.46
CA ALA A 160 -4.87 7.37 4.76
C ALA A 160 -4.68 8.47 5.82
N PHE A 161 -4.04 8.13 6.95
CA PHE A 161 -3.75 9.11 7.99
C PHE A 161 -2.73 10.17 7.55
N ALA A 162 -1.67 9.78 6.83
CA ALA A 162 -0.65 10.71 6.34
C ALA A 162 -1.19 11.71 5.30
N LEU A 163 -2.29 11.37 4.61
CA LEU A 163 -3.04 12.25 3.71
C LEU A 163 -4.10 13.10 4.45
N GLY A 164 -4.34 12.86 5.73
CA GLY A 164 -5.23 13.67 6.59
C GLY A 164 -6.59 13.05 6.91
N ALA A 165 -6.78 11.74 6.68
CA ALA A 165 -7.98 11.06 7.17
C ALA A 165 -8.10 11.23 8.68
N LYS A 166 -9.32 11.50 9.17
CA LYS A 166 -9.58 11.66 10.60
C LYS A 166 -9.80 10.33 11.30
N GLU A 167 -10.46 9.42 10.59
CA GLU A 167 -10.84 8.09 11.05
C GLU A 167 -10.73 7.12 9.87
N VAL A 168 -10.44 5.85 10.16
CA VAL A 168 -10.38 4.79 9.16
C VAL A 168 -11.30 3.64 9.57
N GLU A 169 -12.16 3.23 8.66
CA GLU A 169 -12.91 1.97 8.75
C GLU A 169 -12.08 0.87 8.08
N LEU A 170 -11.78 -0.20 8.82
CA LEU A 170 -11.02 -1.34 8.31
C LEU A 170 -11.97 -2.43 7.81
N VAL A 171 -11.86 -2.80 6.53
CA VAL A 171 -12.60 -3.92 5.93
C VAL A 171 -11.61 -4.95 5.42
N GLY A 172 -11.74 -6.21 5.85
CA GLY A 172 -10.88 -7.28 5.34
C GLY A 172 -9.47 -7.31 5.92
N PHE A 173 -9.33 -6.97 7.20
CA PHE A 173 -8.11 -7.15 7.98
C PHE A 173 -8.30 -8.34 8.92
N ASP A 174 -7.50 -9.38 8.75
CA ASP A 174 -7.54 -10.61 9.55
C ASP A 174 -6.10 -11.01 9.90
N THR A 175 -5.83 -11.29 11.17
CA THR A 175 -4.49 -11.63 11.68
C THR A 175 -4.17 -13.13 11.62
N LYS A 176 -5.18 -13.96 11.36
CA LYS A 176 -5.13 -15.43 11.45
C LYS A 176 -5.26 -16.11 10.10
N LYS A 177 -5.84 -15.43 9.12
CA LYS A 177 -6.10 -16.00 7.79
C LYS A 177 -5.53 -15.11 6.69
N VAL A 178 -4.81 -15.75 5.76
CA VAL A 178 -4.42 -15.11 4.51
C VAL A 178 -5.68 -14.81 3.69
N GLY A 179 -5.86 -13.52 3.37
CA GLY A 179 -7.00 -13.05 2.59
C GLY A 179 -7.01 -13.57 1.14
N GLN A 180 -8.21 -13.70 0.59
CA GLN A 180 -8.41 -14.24 -0.77
C GLN A 180 -7.83 -13.34 -1.88
N TRP A 181 -7.58 -12.06 -1.58
CA TRP A 181 -7.02 -11.10 -2.52
C TRP A 181 -5.50 -10.88 -2.34
N SER A 182 -4.83 -11.78 -1.61
CA SER A 182 -3.39 -11.69 -1.35
C SER A 182 -2.59 -12.43 -2.42
N GLY A 183 -1.51 -11.83 -2.94
CA GLY A 183 -0.64 -12.39 -4.00
C GLY A 183 -0.02 -13.77 -3.71
N ASN A 184 0.54 -14.43 -4.72
CA ASN A 184 0.97 -15.85 -4.63
C ASN A 184 2.32 -16.05 -3.91
N THR A 185 2.36 -15.98 -2.59
CA THR A 185 3.58 -16.23 -1.78
C THR A 185 3.37 -17.26 -0.65
N ASN A 186 4.50 -17.74 -0.08
CA ASN A 186 4.55 -18.79 0.94
C ASN A 186 3.62 -18.50 2.15
N PRO A 187 2.66 -19.38 2.47
CA PRO A 187 1.69 -19.19 3.56
C PRO A 187 2.30 -18.90 4.94
N GLU A 188 3.44 -19.52 5.29
CA GLU A 188 4.05 -19.36 6.61
C GLU A 188 4.58 -17.93 6.83
N GLY A 189 5.29 -17.39 5.82
CA GLY A 189 5.79 -16.02 5.85
C GLY A 189 4.67 -14.99 5.90
N LYS A 190 3.53 -15.29 5.27
CA LYS A 190 2.36 -14.40 5.31
C LYS A 190 1.75 -14.28 6.72
N ILE A 191 1.65 -15.38 7.47
CA ILE A 191 1.11 -15.32 8.84
C ILE A 191 1.97 -14.42 9.73
N ILE A 192 3.30 -14.50 9.60
CA ILE A 192 4.21 -13.61 10.34
C ILE A 192 3.98 -12.14 9.90
N LYS A 193 3.83 -11.87 8.60
CA LYS A 193 3.50 -10.52 8.09
C LYS A 193 2.18 -9.99 8.67
N LEU A 194 1.17 -10.84 8.88
CA LEU A 194 -0.11 -10.43 9.49
C LEU A 194 0.05 -9.99 10.95
N GLN A 195 0.95 -10.62 11.71
CA GLN A 195 1.27 -10.19 13.07
C GLN A 195 2.00 -8.83 13.08
N TRP A 196 2.85 -8.57 12.08
CA TRP A 196 3.46 -7.25 11.91
C TRP A 196 2.43 -6.18 11.52
N MET A 197 1.50 -6.52 10.63
CA MET A 197 0.36 -5.67 10.27
C MET A 197 -0.44 -5.28 11.53
N GLU A 198 -0.77 -6.23 12.40
CA GLU A 198 -1.44 -5.97 13.68
C GLU A 198 -0.66 -4.98 14.56
N ARG A 199 0.68 -5.14 14.66
CA ARG A 199 1.54 -4.20 15.39
C ARG A 199 1.54 -2.79 14.79
N VAL A 200 1.57 -2.68 13.46
CA VAL A 200 1.48 -1.37 12.76
C VAL A 200 0.14 -0.70 13.06
N LEU A 201 -0.97 -1.45 12.98
CA LEU A 201 -2.30 -0.93 13.29
C LEU A 201 -2.42 -0.50 14.77
N SER A 202 -1.79 -1.24 15.69
CA SER A 202 -1.74 -0.86 17.11
C SER A 202 -0.99 0.46 17.35
N ILE A 203 0.08 0.75 16.60
CA ILE A 203 0.78 2.05 16.66
C ILE A 203 -0.16 3.20 16.24
N LEU A 204 -1.12 2.92 15.35
CA LEU A 204 -2.17 3.86 14.92
C LEU A 204 -3.37 3.92 15.88
N GLY A 205 -3.37 3.12 16.96
CA GLY A 205 -4.49 3.02 17.90
C GLY A 205 -5.68 2.24 17.36
N LEU A 206 -5.47 1.35 16.39
CA LEU A 206 -6.49 0.48 15.81
C LEU A 206 -6.31 -0.97 16.28
N GLU A 207 -7.43 -1.69 16.42
CA GLU A 207 -7.48 -3.10 16.82
C GLU A 207 -8.17 -3.93 15.73
N VAL A 208 -7.69 -5.15 15.48
CA VAL A 208 -8.17 -6.09 14.45
C VAL A 208 -8.20 -7.54 14.94
#